data_AF-A0A6A4XWI7-F1
#
_entry.id   AF-A0A6A4XWI7-F1
#
_cell.length_a   1.000
_cell.length_b   1.000
_cell.length_c   1.000
_cell.angle_alpha   90.00
_cell.angle_beta   90.00
_cell.angle_gamma   90.00
#
_symmetry.space_group_name_H-M   'P 1'
#
loop_
_entity.id
_entity.type
_entity.pdbx_description
1 polymer ?
#
loop_
_entity_poly.entity_id
_entity_poly.type
_entity_poly.pdbx_seq_one_letter_code
_entity_poly.pdbx_strand_id
1 'polypeptide(L)'
;MKKLAFEIAALLQVPNMRQDPVLVGRVRELQQQIEKLQTAQREFRLEQAVQLHLYKAERSFKFHFMSPVPSPLRKTIFKEMENSAGNLVTTHNGISDVLVDYYSDLFAPPSTRPEDDDLSAFLGPLTKDKQLSDRAKVELAAPL
;
A
#
# COMPACT_ATOMS: atom_id res chain seq x y z
N MET A 1 -25.42 -12.71 29.13
CA MET A 1 -25.92 -13.72 28.17
C MET A 1 -26.06 -15.10 28.79
N LYS A 2 -24.99 -15.87 29.04
CA LYS A 2 -25.10 -17.25 29.57
C LYS A 2 -25.90 -17.34 30.88
N LYS A 3 -25.64 -16.45 31.84
CA LYS A 3 -26.36 -16.40 33.14
C LYS A 3 -27.88 -16.24 32.98
N LEU A 4 -28.33 -15.28 32.17
CA LEU A 4 -29.75 -15.04 31.90
C LEU A 4 -30.40 -16.21 31.16
N ALA A 5 -29.69 -16.84 30.21
CA ALA A 5 -30.17 -18.02 29.52
C ALA A 5 -30.34 -19.23 30.46
N PHE A 6 -29.39 -19.42 31.39
CA PHE A 6 -29.51 -20.45 32.43
C PHE A 6 -30.66 -20.17 33.40
N GLU A 7 -30.89 -18.92 33.77
CA GLU A 7 -32.01 -18.51 34.64
C GLU A 7 -33.36 -18.78 33.97
N ILE A 8 -33.52 -18.43 32.69
CA ILE A 8 -34.72 -18.79 31.92
C ILE A 8 -34.88 -20.31 31.84
N ALA A 9 -33.81 -21.05 31.52
CA ALA A 9 -33.88 -22.51 31.42
C ALA A 9 -34.24 -23.18 32.75
N ALA A 10 -33.80 -22.63 33.88
CA ALA A 10 -34.16 -23.09 35.21
C ALA A 10 -35.64 -22.80 35.53
N LEU A 11 -36.13 -21.60 35.21
CA LEU A 11 -37.53 -21.23 35.41
C LEU A 11 -38.50 -22.06 34.55
N LEU A 12 -38.08 -22.43 33.33
CA LEU A 12 -38.86 -23.29 32.44
C LEU A 12 -38.99 -24.75 32.95
N GLN A 13 -38.13 -25.18 33.89
CA GLN A 13 -38.19 -26.52 34.48
C GLN A 13 -39.14 -26.60 35.69
N VAL A 14 -39.66 -25.46 36.18
CA VAL A 14 -40.58 -25.45 37.32
C VAL A 14 -41.94 -26.04 36.90
N PRO A 15 -42.46 -27.06 37.62
CA PRO A 15 -43.78 -27.64 37.32
C PRO A 15 -44.88 -26.59 37.41
N ASN A 16 -45.86 -26.65 36.50
CA ASN A 16 -46.97 -25.69 36.43
C ASN A 16 -46.56 -24.20 36.33
N MET A 17 -45.32 -23.88 35.92
CA MET A 17 -44.84 -22.49 35.81
C MET A 17 -45.75 -21.58 34.98
N ARG A 18 -46.40 -22.11 33.93
CA ARG A 18 -47.32 -21.34 33.08
C ARG A 18 -48.59 -20.88 33.81
N GLN A 19 -48.89 -21.45 34.97
CA GLN A 19 -50.04 -21.10 35.81
C GLN A 19 -49.68 -20.06 36.87
N ASP A 20 -48.38 -19.83 37.13
CA ASP A 20 -47.91 -18.80 38.05
C ASP A 20 -47.63 -17.48 37.30
N PRO A 21 -48.47 -16.44 37.48
CA PRO A 21 -48.30 -15.18 36.77
C PRO A 21 -46.99 -14.46 37.13
N VAL A 22 -46.43 -14.69 38.33
CA VAL A 22 -45.17 -14.08 38.77
C VAL A 22 -43.99 -14.69 38.01
N LEU A 23 -43.95 -16.02 37.91
CA LEU A 23 -42.90 -16.72 37.15
C LEU A 23 -42.95 -16.38 35.66
N VAL A 24 -44.16 -16.31 35.08
CA VAL A 24 -44.35 -15.88 33.68
C VAL A 24 -43.87 -14.44 33.48
N GLY A 25 -44.16 -13.54 34.43
CA GLY A 25 -43.66 -12.16 34.42
C GLY A 25 -42.13 -12.09 34.42
N ARG A 26 -41.49 -12.90 35.27
CA ARG A 26 -40.03 -12.97 35.37
C ARG A 26 -39.37 -13.51 34.10
N VAL A 27 -39.95 -14.54 33.48
CA VAL A 27 -39.44 -15.07 32.21
C VAL A 27 -39.52 -14.01 31.11
N ARG A 28 -40.62 -13.25 31.04
CA ARG A 28 -40.78 -12.17 30.06
C ARG A 28 -39.77 -11.05 30.27
N GLU A 29 -39.50 -10.67 31.53
CA GLU A 29 -38.47 -9.69 31.87
C GLU A 29 -37.08 -10.15 31.40
N LEU A 30 -36.70 -11.40 31.71
CA LEU A 30 -35.42 -11.97 31.30
C LEU A 30 -35.29 -12.06 29.77
N GLN A 31 -36.38 -12.37 29.06
CA GLN A 31 -36.41 -12.36 27.59
C GLN A 31 -36.11 -10.96 27.04
N GLN A 32 -36.75 -9.92 27.58
CA GLN A 32 -36.48 -8.52 27.16
C GLN A 32 -35.04 -8.10 27.45
N GLN A 33 -34.47 -8.51 28.58
CA GLN A 33 -33.07 -8.23 28.89
C GLN A 33 -32.10 -8.91 27.91
N ILE A 34 -32.39 -10.16 27.53
CA ILE A 34 -31.59 -10.88 26.52
C ILE A 34 -31.69 -10.19 25.16
N GLU A 35 -32.89 -9.82 24.74
CA GLU A 35 -33.11 -9.14 23.47
C GLU A 35 -32.34 -7.81 23.41
N LYS A 36 -32.44 -6.98 24.47
CA LYS A 36 -31.71 -5.72 24.57
C LYS A 36 -30.19 -5.90 24.52
N LEU A 37 -29.66 -6.96 25.14
CA LEU A 37 -28.23 -7.26 25.07
C LEU A 37 -27.82 -7.72 23.66
N GLN A 38 -28.66 -8.50 22.99
CA GLN A 38 -28.39 -8.97 21.64
C GLN A 38 -28.41 -7.83 20.61
N THR A 39 -29.35 -6.89 20.72
CA THR A 39 -29.40 -5.71 19.85
C THR A 39 -28.18 -4.82 20.07
N ALA A 40 -27.83 -4.50 21.31
CA ALA A 40 -26.62 -3.73 21.63
C ALA A 40 -25.35 -4.40 21.11
N GLN A 41 -25.23 -5.73 21.23
CA GLN A 41 -24.08 -6.47 20.70
C GLN A 41 -24.05 -6.49 19.16
N ARG A 42 -25.21 -6.47 18.50
CA ARG A 42 -25.30 -6.35 17.04
C ARG A 42 -24.84 -4.97 16.59
N GLU A 43 -25.36 -3.92 17.20
CA GLU A 43 -25.00 -2.52 16.91
C GLU A 43 -23.50 -2.29 17.10
N PHE A 44 -22.93 -2.74 18.22
CA PHE A 44 -21.49 -2.65 18.48
C PHE A 44 -20.63 -3.31 17.39
N ARG A 45 -21.04 -4.49 16.92
CA ARG A 45 -20.32 -5.20 15.84
C ARG A 45 -20.43 -4.46 14.50
N LEU A 46 -21.58 -3.87 14.21
CA LEU A 46 -21.78 -3.07 13.00
C LEU A 46 -20.90 -1.81 13.05
N GLU A 47 -20.87 -1.12 14.18
CA GLU A 47 -20.06 0.09 14.35
C GLU A 47 -18.55 -0.21 14.22
N GLN A 48 -18.06 -1.28 14.83
CA GLN A 48 -16.68 -1.74 14.63
C GLN A 48 -16.37 -2.04 13.15
N ALA A 49 -17.27 -2.72 12.45
CA ALA A 49 -17.08 -3.04 11.04
C ALA A 49 -16.99 -1.75 10.20
N VAL A 50 -17.88 -0.78 10.45
CA VAL A 50 -17.88 0.52 9.77
C VAL A 50 -16.58 1.28 10.04
N GLN A 51 -16.14 1.39 11.30
CA GLN A 51 -14.88 2.06 11.63
C GLN A 51 -13.68 1.42 10.92
N LEU A 52 -13.61 0.09 10.88
CA LEU A 52 -12.55 -0.64 10.17
C LEU A 52 -12.61 -0.42 8.65
N HIS A 53 -13.80 -0.36 8.06
CA HIS A 53 -13.98 -0.03 6.65
C HIS A 53 -13.52 1.39 6.33
N LEU A 54 -13.89 2.37 7.16
CA LEU A 54 -13.46 3.76 7.01
C LEU A 54 -11.93 3.88 7.09
N TYR A 55 -11.30 3.27 8.10
CA TYR A 55 -9.84 3.27 8.24
C TYR A 55 -9.13 2.64 7.02
N LYS A 56 -9.66 1.53 6.49
CA LYS A 56 -9.11 0.90 5.28
C LYS A 56 -9.27 1.78 4.05
N ALA A 57 -10.42 2.44 3.91
CA ALA A 57 -10.71 3.37 2.81
C ALA A 57 -9.80 4.61 2.87
N GLU A 58 -9.55 5.18 4.05
CA GLU A 58 -8.60 6.27 4.22
C GLU A 58 -7.17 5.86 3.84
N ARG A 59 -6.76 4.65 4.24
CA ARG A 59 -5.44 4.12 3.88
C ARG A 59 -5.30 3.89 2.39
N SER A 60 -6.31 3.34 1.73
CA SER A 60 -6.28 3.14 0.27
C SER A 60 -6.36 4.46 -0.47
N PHE A 61 -7.15 5.42 0.00
CA PHE A 61 -7.17 6.78 -0.54
C PHE A 61 -5.78 7.41 -0.46
N LYS A 62 -5.12 7.34 0.70
CA LYS A 62 -3.74 7.81 0.81
C LYS A 62 -2.79 7.07 -0.14
N PHE A 63 -2.99 5.77 -0.40
CA PHE A 63 -2.11 5.05 -1.33
C PHE A 63 -2.33 5.46 -2.80
N HIS A 64 -3.58 5.64 -3.24
CA HIS A 64 -3.91 5.94 -4.64
C HIS A 64 -3.80 7.42 -5.02
N PHE A 65 -3.85 8.32 -4.04
CA PHE A 65 -3.77 9.77 -4.27
C PHE A 65 -2.43 10.40 -3.85
N MET A 66 -1.49 9.61 -3.31
CA MET A 66 -0.11 10.10 -3.14
C MET A 66 0.60 10.07 -4.49
N SER A 67 1.27 11.17 -4.85
CA SER A 67 2.17 11.18 -6.00
C SER A 67 3.22 10.07 -5.80
N PRO A 68 3.52 9.28 -6.85
CA PRO A 68 4.53 8.23 -6.74
C PRO A 68 5.83 8.85 -6.24
N VAL A 69 6.29 8.41 -5.06
CA VAL A 69 7.59 8.82 -4.54
C VAL A 69 8.62 8.05 -5.36
N PRO A 70 9.46 8.72 -6.17
CA PRO A 70 10.47 8.03 -6.94
C PRO A 70 11.37 7.29 -5.95
N SER A 71 11.40 5.97 -6.07
CA SER A 71 12.33 5.16 -5.28
C SER A 71 13.75 5.57 -5.67
N PRO A 72 14.65 5.89 -4.71
CA PRO A 72 16.05 6.14 -5.02
C PRO A 72 16.59 4.95 -5.82
N LEU A 73 17.28 5.21 -6.93
CA LEU A 73 17.88 4.16 -7.74
C LEU A 73 18.87 3.41 -6.84
N ARG A 74 18.57 2.13 -6.54
CA ARG A 74 19.43 1.31 -5.69
C ARG A 74 20.77 1.14 -6.40
N LYS A 75 21.79 1.83 -5.89
CA LYS A 75 23.19 1.76 -6.35
C LYS A 75 23.33 2.10 -7.84
N THR A 76 23.28 3.39 -8.17
CA THR A 76 23.79 3.84 -9.46
C THR A 76 25.27 3.47 -9.56
N ILE A 77 25.67 2.82 -10.66
CA ILE A 77 27.10 2.58 -10.95
C ILE A 77 27.83 3.92 -11.16
N PHE A 78 27.06 4.96 -11.51
CA PHE A 78 27.48 6.33 -11.73
C PHE A 78 27.72 7.03 -10.40
N LYS A 79 28.98 7.43 -10.16
CA LYS A 79 29.42 8.20 -9.00
C LYS A 79 29.60 9.69 -9.32
N GLU A 80 29.80 10.00 -10.59
CA GLU A 80 30.02 11.34 -11.11
C GLU A 80 29.59 11.40 -12.59
N MET A 81 29.05 12.53 -13.02
CA MET A 81 28.60 12.77 -14.39
C MET A 81 28.73 14.25 -14.72
N GLU A 82 29.17 14.59 -15.92
CA GLU A 82 29.25 15.98 -16.38
C GLU A 82 27.87 16.43 -16.90
N ASN A 83 27.40 17.59 -16.43
CA ASN A 83 26.15 18.17 -16.93
C ASN A 83 26.37 18.94 -18.24
N SER A 84 25.28 19.35 -18.89
CA SER A 84 25.30 20.12 -20.15
C SER A 84 26.05 21.47 -20.05
N ALA A 85 26.27 21.98 -18.83
CA ALA A 85 27.07 23.17 -18.57
C ALA A 85 28.57 22.88 -18.34
N GLY A 86 29.01 21.64 -18.49
CA GLY A 86 30.40 21.21 -18.29
C GLY A 86 30.82 21.05 -16.83
N ASN A 87 29.87 21.02 -15.89
CA ASN A 87 30.15 20.86 -14.46
C ASN A 87 30.00 19.41 -14.02
N LEU A 88 30.93 18.94 -13.19
CA LEU A 88 30.89 17.60 -12.62
C LEU A 88 29.85 17.51 -11.49
N VAL A 89 28.90 16.60 -11.63
CA VAL A 89 27.80 16.36 -10.71
C VAL A 89 27.97 15.01 -10.04
N THR A 90 28.01 15.00 -8.71
CA THR A 90 28.23 13.79 -7.88
C THR A 90 27.02 13.43 -7.02
N THR A 91 25.98 14.28 -7.01
CA THR A 91 24.76 14.03 -6.25
C THR A 91 23.83 13.11 -7.04
N HIS A 92 23.13 12.20 -6.34
CA HIS A 92 22.20 11.25 -6.98
C HIS A 92 21.12 11.96 -7.81
N ASN A 93 20.52 13.03 -7.26
CA ASN A 93 19.48 13.78 -7.98
C ASN A 93 20.06 14.47 -9.21
N GLY A 94 21.22 15.12 -9.06
CA GLY A 94 21.85 15.78 -10.21
C GLY A 94 22.29 14.81 -11.31
N ILE A 95 22.78 13.61 -10.95
CA ILE A 95 23.06 12.55 -11.94
C ILE A 95 21.75 12.07 -12.61
N SER A 96 20.67 11.94 -11.84
CA SER A 96 19.35 11.57 -12.39
C SER A 96 18.82 12.63 -13.36
N ASP A 97 18.97 13.91 -13.04
CA ASP A 97 18.52 15.01 -13.89
C ASP A 97 19.29 15.04 -15.21
N VAL A 98 20.62 14.88 -15.17
CA VAL A 98 21.45 14.80 -16.39
C VAL A 98 21.08 13.60 -17.27
N LEU A 99 20.78 12.44 -16.67
CA LEU A 99 20.30 11.28 -17.43
C LEU A 99 18.93 11.54 -18.06
N VAL A 100 18.00 12.17 -17.33
CA VAL A 100 16.67 12.52 -17.85
C VAL A 100 16.79 13.46 -19.04
N ASP A 101 17.63 14.49 -18.95
CA ASP A 101 17.87 15.43 -20.05
C ASP A 101 18.43 14.69 -21.27
N TYR A 102 19.48 13.88 -21.09
CA TYR A 102 20.10 13.10 -22.16
C TYR A 102 19.11 12.16 -22.87
N TYR A 103 18.34 11.39 -22.11
CA TYR A 103 17.37 10.46 -22.71
C TYR A 103 16.19 11.19 -23.35
N SER A 104 15.82 12.38 -22.86
CA SER A 104 14.78 13.20 -23.47
C SER A 104 15.23 13.72 -24.84
N ASP A 105 16.49 14.13 -24.96
CA ASP A 105 17.08 14.63 -26.21
C ASP A 105 17.20 13.54 -27.28
N LEU A 106 17.35 12.26 -26.90
CA LEU A 106 17.33 11.13 -27.83
C LEU A 106 15.99 10.98 -28.59
N PHE A 107 14.90 11.44 -27.99
CA PHE A 107 13.56 11.43 -28.59
C PHE A 107 13.13 12.80 -29.13
N ALA A 108 14.00 13.81 -29.05
CA ALA A 108 13.75 15.13 -29.60
C ALA A 108 13.82 15.14 -31.15
N PRO A 109 13.35 16.20 -31.81
CA PRO A 109 13.41 16.31 -33.28
C PRO A 109 14.85 16.09 -33.82
N PRO A 110 14.99 15.58 -35.07
CA PRO A 110 16.29 15.15 -35.60
C PRO A 110 17.40 16.21 -35.55
N SER A 111 17.04 17.50 -35.55
CA SER A 111 17.97 18.63 -35.50
C SER A 111 18.61 18.86 -34.12
N THR A 112 18.07 18.27 -33.05
CA THR A 112 18.55 18.43 -31.67
C THR A 112 19.00 17.11 -31.06
N ARG A 113 19.01 16.03 -31.86
CA ARG A 113 19.38 14.69 -31.39
C ARG A 113 20.91 14.59 -31.35
N PRO A 114 21.50 14.07 -30.25
CA PRO A 114 22.93 13.78 -30.22
C PRO A 114 23.29 12.73 -31.28
N GLU A 115 24.44 12.88 -31.93
CA GLU A 115 24.93 11.92 -32.93
C GLU A 115 25.43 10.63 -32.24
N ASP A 116 25.55 9.51 -32.97
CA ASP A 116 25.97 8.22 -32.40
C ASP A 116 27.34 8.30 -31.69
N ASP A 117 28.24 9.17 -32.18
CA ASP A 117 29.53 9.42 -31.55
C ASP A 117 29.38 10.13 -30.19
N ASP A 118 28.38 11.00 -30.02
CA ASP A 118 28.09 11.70 -28.75
C ASP A 118 27.61 10.72 -27.67
N LEU A 119 26.83 9.70 -28.04
CA LEU A 119 26.42 8.62 -27.14
C LEU A 119 27.63 7.84 -26.62
N SER A 120 28.56 7.51 -27.50
CA SER A 120 29.78 6.79 -27.13
C SER A 120 30.71 7.65 -26.25
N ALA A 121 30.81 8.95 -26.53
CA ALA A 121 31.59 9.89 -25.75
C ALA A 121 30.97 10.17 -24.37
N PHE A 122 29.64 10.24 -24.28
CA PHE A 122 28.90 10.43 -23.04
C PHE A 122 28.96 9.20 -22.12
N LEU A 123 28.79 8.01 -22.70
CA LEU A 123 28.86 6.74 -21.95
C LEU A 123 30.30 6.25 -21.72
N GLY A 124 31.27 6.74 -22.49
CA GLY A 124 32.68 6.38 -22.40
C GLY A 124 33.20 6.52 -20.97
N PRO A 125 33.17 7.71 -20.35
CA PRO A 125 33.57 7.93 -18.95
C PRO A 125 32.88 7.00 -17.95
N LEU A 126 31.63 6.60 -18.21
CA LEU A 126 30.85 5.72 -17.33
C LEU A 126 31.23 4.24 -17.46
N THR A 127 31.88 3.86 -18.56
CA THR A 127 32.27 2.47 -18.89
C THR A 127 33.79 2.24 -18.82
N LYS A 128 34.60 3.30 -18.64
CA LYS A 128 36.08 3.27 -18.65
C LYS A 128 36.72 2.15 -17.81
N ASP A 129 36.13 1.81 -16.66
CA ASP A 129 36.71 0.81 -15.74
C ASP A 129 35.89 -0.48 -15.60
N LYS A 130 34.83 -0.66 -16.40
CA LYS A 130 33.96 -1.84 -16.30
C LYS A 130 33.80 -2.49 -17.66
N GLN A 131 34.66 -3.47 -17.93
CA GLN A 131 34.28 -4.52 -18.87
C GLN A 131 33.01 -5.18 -18.33
N LEU A 132 31.89 -4.96 -19.02
CA LEU A 132 30.64 -5.65 -18.74
C LEU A 132 30.92 -7.16 -18.78
N SER A 133 30.54 -7.87 -17.73
CA SER A 133 30.55 -9.33 -17.74
C SER A 133 29.73 -9.84 -18.93
N ASP A 134 30.16 -10.93 -19.57
CA ASP A 134 29.47 -11.48 -20.74
C ASP A 134 27.99 -11.77 -20.48
N ARG A 135 27.63 -12.05 -19.22
CA ARG A 135 26.22 -12.19 -18.80
C ARG A 135 25.42 -10.89 -18.90
N ALA A 136 26.01 -9.76 -18.49
CA ALA A 136 25.34 -8.45 -18.57
C ALA A 136 25.19 -7.98 -20.03
N LYS A 137 26.12 -8.36 -20.92
CA LYS A 137 26.00 -8.09 -22.36
C LYS A 137 24.81 -8.84 -22.98
N VAL A 138 24.59 -10.09 -22.59
CA VAL A 138 23.48 -10.91 -23.09
C VAL A 138 22.13 -10.40 -22.57
N GLU A 139 22.05 -9.97 -21.30
CA GLU A 139 20.81 -9.41 -20.73
C GLU A 139 20.42 -8.06 -21.36
N LEU A 140 21.38 -7.23 -21.74
CA LEU A 140 21.13 -5.97 -22.48
C LEU A 140 20.74 -6.20 -23.95
N ALA A 141 21.17 -7.31 -24.56
CA ALA A 141 20.86 -7.67 -25.93
C ALA A 141 19.54 -8.46 -26.08
N ALA A 142 18.84 -8.73 -24.97
CA ALA A 142 17.55 -9.40 -25.02
C ALA A 142 16.50 -8.45 -25.63
N PRO A 143 15.69 -8.91 -26.61
CA PRO A 143 14.63 -8.09 -27.18
C PRO A 143 13.57 -7.79 -26.11
N LEU A 144 13.10 -6.53 -26.09
CA LEU A 144 12.01 -6.03 -25.25
C LEU A 144 10.67 -6.70 -25.56
#